data_AF-A0A0G1SLN9-F1
#
_entry.id   AF-A0A0G1SLN9-F1
#
_cell.length_a   1.000
_cell.length_b   1.000
_cell.length_c   1.000
_cell.angle_alpha   90.00
_cell.angle_beta   90.00
_cell.angle_gamma   90.00
#
_symmetry.space_group_name_H-M   'P 1'
#
loop_
_entity.id
_entity.type
_entity.pdbx_description
1 polymer ?
#
loop_
_entity_poly.entity_id
_entity_poly.type
_entity_poly.pdbx_seq_one_letter_code
_entity_poly.pdbx_strand_id
1 'polypeptide(L)'
;MYDPIGGSKFLYPVLGLAGESGELLNKVKKIFRDKAGKIDAETKESVISELGDVLWYVAQIATEFETPLADVAKCNLEKLKSRAHRGKIGGEGDKR
;
A
#
# COMPACT_ATOMS: atom_id res chain seq x y z
N MET A 1 -10.73 17.18 -5.06
CA MET A 1 -11.19 17.20 -3.66
C MET A 1 -12.33 16.21 -3.59
N TYR A 2 -12.25 15.17 -2.77
CA TYR A 2 -13.30 14.16 -2.63
C TYR A 2 -14.30 14.57 -1.54
N ASP A 3 -15.50 14.00 -1.59
CA ASP A 3 -16.55 14.31 -0.64
C ASP A 3 -16.38 13.52 0.68
N PRO A 4 -16.57 14.17 1.84
CA PRO A 4 -16.53 13.47 3.12
C PRO A 4 -17.67 12.45 3.24
N ILE A 5 -17.38 11.28 3.82
CA ILE A 5 -18.39 10.26 4.10
C ILE A 5 -18.81 10.41 5.56
N GLY A 6 -20.08 10.67 5.83
CA GLY A 6 -20.59 10.82 7.21
C GLY A 6 -19.88 11.91 8.02
N GLY A 7 -19.38 12.96 7.37
CA GLY A 7 -18.60 14.04 8.00
C GLY A 7 -17.11 13.73 8.22
N SER A 8 -16.66 12.50 7.93
CA SER A 8 -15.27 12.10 8.07
C SER A 8 -14.54 12.15 6.72
N LYS A 9 -13.54 13.03 6.62
CA LYS A 9 -12.75 13.20 5.40
C LYS A 9 -11.80 12.04 5.11
N PHE A 10 -11.28 11.37 6.14
CA PHE A 10 -10.37 10.23 5.98
C PHE A 10 -11.08 8.95 5.48
N LEU A 11 -12.41 8.83 5.60
CA LEU A 11 -13.11 7.61 5.23
C LEU A 11 -13.05 7.32 3.74
N TYR A 12 -13.26 8.34 2.90
CA TYR A 12 -13.15 8.19 1.45
C TYR A 12 -11.79 7.63 1.03
N PRO A 13 -10.64 8.23 1.42
CA PRO A 13 -9.34 7.72 1.00
C PRO A 13 -8.97 6.37 1.65
N VAL A 14 -9.46 6.05 2.85
CA VAL A 14 -9.27 4.71 3.44
C VAL A 14 -10.02 3.62 2.65
N LEU A 15 -11.24 3.91 2.22
CA LEU A 15 -12.01 2.96 1.40
C LEU A 15 -11.40 2.82 0.00
N GLY A 16 -10.96 3.93 -0.59
CA GLY A 16 -10.25 3.92 -1.87
C GLY A 16 -8.95 3.13 -1.82
N LEU A 17 -8.16 3.27 -0.74
CA LEU A 17 -6.95 2.46 -0.52
C LEU A 17 -7.23 0.95 -0.59
N ALA A 18 -8.35 0.49 -0.02
CA ALA A 18 -8.74 -0.91 -0.08
C ALA A 18 -9.11 -1.34 -1.52
N GLY A 19 -9.76 -0.46 -2.29
CA GLY A 19 -10.05 -0.66 -3.71
C GLY A 19 -8.78 -0.86 -4.52
N GLU A 20 -7.86 0.11 -4.48
CA GLU A 20 -6.60 0.05 -5.25
C GLU A 20 -5.69 -1.12 -4.82
N SER A 21 -5.70 -1.46 -3.53
CA SER A 21 -5.03 -2.67 -3.06
C SER A 21 -5.62 -3.93 -3.71
N GLY A 22 -6.94 -3.98 -3.87
CA GLY A 22 -7.63 -5.05 -4.58
C GLY A 22 -7.31 -5.09 -6.08
N GLU A 23 -7.18 -3.93 -6.73
CA GLU A 23 -6.76 -3.83 -8.13
C GLU A 23 -5.33 -4.32 -8.34
N LEU A 24 -4.40 -3.90 -7.49
CA LEU A 24 -3.02 -4.41 -7.45
C LEU A 24 -2.99 -5.93 -7.29
N LEU A 25 -3.76 -6.49 -6.35
CA LEU A 25 -3.89 -7.94 -6.18
C LEU A 25 -4.42 -8.63 -7.44
N ASN A 26 -5.39 -8.01 -8.12
CA ASN A 26 -5.93 -8.53 -9.38
C ASN A 26 -4.89 -8.51 -10.51
N LYS A 27 -4.03 -7.49 -10.60
CA LYS A 27 -2.91 -7.50 -11.56
C LYS A 27 -1.96 -8.65 -11.27
N VAL A 28 -1.49 -8.78 -10.03
CA VAL A 28 -0.56 -9.85 -9.63
C VAL A 28 -1.15 -11.24 -9.91
N LYS A 29 -2.43 -11.45 -9.57
CA LYS A 29 -3.14 -12.70 -9.88
C LYS A 29 -3.13 -13.02 -11.39
N LYS A 30 -3.36 -12.03 -12.26
CA LYS A 30 -3.31 -12.21 -13.72
C LYS A 30 -1.91 -12.55 -14.22
N ILE A 31 -0.84 -12.03 -13.61
CA ILE A 31 0.54 -12.38 -13.96
C ILE A 31 0.78 -13.89 -13.81
N PHE A 32 0.34 -14.47 -12.70
CA PHE A 32 0.50 -15.90 -12.45
C PHE A 32 -0.42 -16.76 -13.33
N ARG A 33 -1.68 -16.33 -13.51
CA ARG A 33 -2.68 -17.07 -14.31
C ARG A 33 -2.36 -17.08 -15.80
N ASP A 34 -2.03 -15.92 -16.36
CA ASP A 34 -1.99 -15.70 -17.81
C ASP A 34 -0.56 -15.62 -18.35
N LYS A 35 0.41 -15.19 -17.53
CA LYS A 35 1.81 -14.96 -17.95
C LYS A 35 2.80 -15.96 -17.32
N ALA A 36 2.32 -17.02 -16.68
CA ALA A 36 3.14 -18.02 -15.98
C ALA A 36 4.16 -17.39 -15.01
N GLY A 37 3.76 -16.31 -14.33
CA GLY A 37 4.63 -15.58 -13.40
C GLY A 37 5.65 -14.65 -14.05
N LYS A 38 5.68 -14.53 -15.38
CA LYS A 38 6.63 -13.65 -16.09
C LYS A 38 6.12 -12.21 -16.12
N ILE A 39 7.01 -11.28 -15.82
CA ILE A 39 6.75 -9.84 -15.81
C ILE A 39 7.44 -9.24 -17.04
N ASP A 40 6.65 -8.88 -18.05
CA ASP A 40 7.09 -8.07 -19.19
C ASP A 40 6.98 -6.56 -18.87
N ALA A 41 7.39 -5.72 -19.82
CA ALA A 41 7.38 -4.26 -19.66
C ALA A 41 5.96 -3.73 -19.37
N GLU A 42 4.96 -4.16 -20.14
CA GLU A 42 3.56 -3.76 -19.97
C GLU A 42 3.02 -4.16 -18.59
N THR A 43 3.34 -5.36 -18.14
CA THR A 43 2.95 -5.86 -16.81
C THR A 43 3.54 -4.98 -15.72
N LYS A 44 4.83 -4.69 -15.83
CA LYS A 44 5.55 -3.86 -14.87
C LYS A 44 4.93 -2.46 -14.81
N GLU A 45 4.64 -1.85 -15.95
CA GLU A 45 3.98 -0.54 -16.02
C GLU A 45 2.60 -0.59 -15.36
N SER A 46 1.80 -1.62 -15.64
CA SER A 46 0.48 -1.78 -15.01
C SER A 46 0.57 -1.91 -13.49
N VAL A 47 1.55 -2.65 -12.96
CA VAL A 47 1.77 -2.80 -11.52
C VAL A 47 2.23 -1.47 -10.88
N ILE A 48 3.10 -0.73 -11.57
CA ILE A 48 3.56 0.58 -11.11
C ILE A 48 2.41 1.58 -11.04
N SER A 49 1.48 1.53 -12.01
CA SER A 49 0.27 2.37 -11.99
C SER A 49 -0.54 2.15 -10.72
N GLU A 50 -0.93 0.89 -10.44
CA GLU A 50 -1.71 0.55 -9.23
C GLU A 50 -0.96 0.89 -7.94
N LEU A 51 0.37 0.71 -7.91
CA LEU A 51 1.19 1.13 -6.78
C LEU A 51 1.17 2.66 -6.59
N GLY A 52 1.09 3.42 -7.68
CA GLY A 52 0.92 4.86 -7.67
C GLY A 52 -0.42 5.27 -7.05
N ASP A 53 -1.49 4.57 -7.41
CA ASP A 53 -2.83 4.82 -6.87
C ASP A 53 -2.91 4.48 -5.36
N VAL A 54 -2.32 3.35 -4.96
CA VAL A 54 -2.13 3.00 -3.53
C VAL A 54 -1.35 4.10 -2.80
N LEU A 55 -0.22 4.55 -3.35
CA LEU A 55 0.60 5.59 -2.74
C LEU A 55 -0.17 6.92 -2.61
N TRP A 56 -0.96 7.26 -3.63
CA TRP A 56 -1.80 8.45 -3.62
C TRP A 56 -2.80 8.41 -2.45
N TYR A 57 -3.50 7.29 -2.27
CA TYR A 57 -4.41 7.14 -1.14
C TYR A 57 -3.71 7.19 0.22
N VAL A 58 -2.53 6.57 0.36
CA VAL A 58 -1.72 6.69 1.59
C VAL A 58 -1.35 8.16 1.86
N ALA A 59 -0.99 8.92 0.82
CA ALA A 59 -0.69 10.35 0.93
C ALA A 59 -1.92 11.17 1.34
N GLN A 60 -3.09 10.88 0.79
CA GLN A 60 -4.34 11.55 1.17
C GLN A 60 -4.70 11.25 2.63
N ILE A 61 -4.60 10.00 3.06
CA ILE A 61 -4.82 9.62 4.47
C ILE A 61 -3.85 10.40 5.36
N ALA A 62 -2.55 10.39 5.08
CA ALA A 62 -1.57 11.14 5.87
C ALA A 62 -1.94 12.64 5.98
N THR A 63 -2.41 13.24 4.87
CA THR A 63 -2.86 14.64 4.81
C THR A 63 -4.07 14.90 5.70
N GLU A 64 -5.07 14.01 5.71
CA GLU A 64 -6.24 14.15 6.60
C GLU A 64 -5.90 14.01 8.09
N PHE A 65 -4.78 13.37 8.40
CA PHE A 65 -4.20 13.30 9.75
C PHE A 65 -3.11 14.36 9.99
N GLU A 66 -3.08 15.42 9.17
CA GLU A 66 -2.15 16.55 9.28
C GLU A 66 -0.67 16.13 9.37
N THR A 67 -0.32 15.01 8.75
CA THR A 67 0.99 14.39 8.85
C THR A 67 1.66 14.34 7.48
N PRO A 68 2.89 14.84 7.31
CA PRO A 68 3.62 14.69 6.07
C PRO A 68 3.85 13.21 5.72
N LEU A 69 3.63 12.82 4.46
CA LEU A 69 3.87 11.45 4.00
C LEU A 69 5.31 10.97 4.30
N ALA A 70 6.28 11.88 4.23
CA ALA A 70 7.67 11.59 4.56
C ALA A 70 7.85 11.13 6.01
N ASP A 71 7.06 11.64 6.95
CA ASP A 71 7.15 11.27 8.36
C ASP A 71 6.49 9.91 8.62
N VAL A 72 5.43 9.56 7.88
CA VAL A 72 4.89 8.19 7.84
C VAL A 72 5.96 7.20 7.38
N ALA A 73 6.69 7.53 6.31
CA ALA A 73 7.76 6.70 5.78
C ALA A 73 8.94 6.55 6.77
N LYS A 74 9.39 7.66 7.39
CA LYS A 74 10.44 7.64 8.43
C LYS A 74 10.03 6.79 9.62
N CYS A 75 8.82 6.97 10.14
CA CYS A 75 8.29 6.19 11.26
C CYS A 75 8.30 4.68 10.95
N ASN A 76 7.89 4.29 9.74
CA ASN A 76 7.95 2.90 9.31
C ASN A 76 9.39 2.37 9.23
N LEU A 77 10.33 3.16 8.68
CA LEU A 77 11.74 2.78 8.58
C LEU A 77 12.36 2.57 9.97
N GLU A 78 12.15 3.50 10.91
CA GLU A 78 12.67 3.37 12.27
C GLU A 78 12.06 2.17 13.01
N LYS A 79 10.75 1.93 12.84
CA LYS A 79 10.09 0.71 13.34
C LYS A 79 10.73 -0.57 12.78
N LEU A 80 11.04 -0.61 11.49
CA LEU A 80 11.69 -1.77 10.85
C LEU A 80 13.14 -1.96 11.30
N LYS A 81 13.95 -0.89 11.39
CA LYS A 81 15.30 -0.94 11.95
C LYS A 81 15.29 -1.44 13.40
N SER A 82 14.34 -0.96 14.20
CA SER A 82 14.16 -1.38 15.59
C SER A 82 13.79 -2.87 15.68
N ARG A 83 12.95 -3.39 14.78
CA ARG A 83 12.68 -4.83 14.66
C ARG A 83 13.94 -5.61 14.25
N ALA A 84 14.74 -5.07 13.34
CA ALA A 84 16.00 -5.67 12.89
C ALA A 84 16.94 -5.89 14.07
N HIS A 85 17.18 -4.82 14.84
CA HIS A 85 18.09 -4.83 15.97
C HIS A 85 17.69 -5.83 17.06
N ARG A 86 16.37 -6.02 17.28
CA ARG A 86 15.85 -7.00 18.24
C ARG A 86 15.85 -8.44 17.72
N GLY A 87 16.36 -8.71 16.53
CA GLY A 87 16.23 -10.03 15.89
C GLY A 87 14.77 -10.42 15.60
N LYS A 88 13.84 -9.46 15.58
CA LYS A 88 12.41 -9.66 15.29
C LYS A 88 12.02 -9.29 13.86
N ILE A 89 12.98 -9.23 12.93
CA ILE A 89 12.67 -9.41 11.50
C ILE A 89 12.57 -10.92 11.27
N GLY A 90 11.56 -11.50 11.91
CA GLY A 90 11.12 -12.85 11.70
C GLY A 90 9.63 -12.75 11.46
N GLY A 91 9.18 -13.13 10.28
CA GLY A 91 7.77 -13.45 10.08
C GLY A 91 7.45 -14.71 10.89
N GLU A 92 7.22 -14.58 12.19
CA GLU A 92 6.47 -15.59 12.94
C GLU A 92 4.98 -15.32 12.71
N GLY A 93 4.57 -15.55 11.47
CA GLY A 93 3.19 -15.92 11.12
C GLY A 93 3.07 -17.43 10.88
N ASP A 94 4.06 -18.22 11.32
CA ASP A 94 4.13 -19.67 11.07
C ASP A 94 4.49 -20.42 12.36
N LYS A 95 3.65 -20.25 13.39
CA LYS A 95 3.40 -21.20 14.48
C LYS A 95 2.23 -20.69 15.34
N ARG A 96 1.02 -21.12 14.92
CA ARG A 96 -0.24 -21.28 15.66
C ARG A 96 -0.77 -20.12 16.50
#